data_AF-A0A376UHK1-F1
#
_entry.id   AF-A0A376UHK1-F1
#
_cell.length_a   1.000
_cell.length_b   1.000
_cell.length_c   1.000
_cell.angle_alpha   90.00
_cell.angle_beta   90.00
_cell.angle_gamma   90.00
#
_symmetry.space_group_name_H-M   'P 1'
#
loop_
_entity.id
_entity.type
_entity.pdbx_description
1 polymer ?
#
loop_
_entity_poly.entity_id
_entity_poly.type
_entity_poly.pdbx_seq_one_letter_code
_entity_poly.pdbx_strand_id
1 'polypeptide(L)'
;MLAAIGLVRHTLMLFGGIVPRKASTHLRDLLTQCEATIASAVSAVTAVYSTKTAMAKLALTEWLVSKAWQPFLDAKAQSKMSDSFKRFADIHLSRHAAELKSVFLPAVGRSLP
;
A
#
# COMPACT_ATOMS: atom_id res chain seq x y z
N MET A 1 0.24 -3.18 14.40
CA MET A 1 1.33 -3.32 13.41
C MET A 1 0.84 -3.80 12.05
N LEU A 2 0.09 -4.91 11.97
CA LEU A 2 -0.45 -5.44 10.70
C LEU A 2 -1.29 -4.41 9.92
N ALA A 3 -2.19 -3.67 10.56
CA ALA A 3 -2.97 -2.62 9.90
C ALA A 3 -2.10 -1.51 9.28
N ALA A 4 -0.98 -1.16 9.92
CA ALA A 4 -0.04 -0.17 9.39
C ALA A 4 0.73 -0.70 8.16
N ILE A 5 1.10 -1.99 8.17
CA ILE A 5 1.69 -2.63 6.98
C ILE A 5 0.66 -2.67 5.84
N GLY A 6 -0.59 -3.01 6.16
CA GLY A 6 -1.71 -2.96 5.22
C GLY A 6 -1.88 -1.57 4.61
N LEU A 7 -1.80 -0.51 5.43
CA LEU A 7 -1.84 0.87 4.94
C LEU A 7 -0.71 1.17 3.95
N VAL A 8 0.53 0.75 4.23
CA VAL A 8 1.65 0.92 3.28
C VAL A 8 1.33 0.24 1.95
N ARG A 9 0.79 -0.99 1.97
CA ARG A 9 0.40 -1.71 0.75
C ARG A 9 -0.71 -0.98 -0.01
N HIS A 10 -1.74 -0.49 0.69
CA HIS A 10 -2.83 0.28 0.08
C HIS A 10 -2.33 1.60 -0.52
N THR A 11 -1.42 2.31 0.14
CA THR A 11 -0.79 3.52 -0.41
C THR A 11 -0.02 3.19 -1.69
N LEU A 12 0.78 2.12 -1.68
CA LEU A 12 1.50 1.67 -2.87
C LEU A 12 0.56 1.26 -4.03
N MET A 13 -0.66 0.79 -3.75
CA MET A 13 -1.69 0.52 -4.76
C MET A 13 -2.35 1.81 -5.26
N LEU A 14 -2.72 2.72 -4.34
CA LEU A 14 -3.36 4.00 -4.65
C LEU A 14 -2.52 4.82 -5.63
N PHE A 15 -1.20 4.88 -5.42
CA PHE A 15 -0.26 5.58 -6.30
C PHE A 15 0.25 4.73 -7.48
N GLY A 16 -0.23 3.49 -7.66
CA GLY A 16 0.26 2.55 -8.69
C GLY A 16 0.04 3.00 -10.13
N GLY A 17 -0.89 3.94 -10.38
CA GLY A 17 -1.08 4.58 -11.69
C GLY A 17 -0.05 5.66 -12.03
N ILE A 18 0.86 5.96 -11.09
CA ILE A 18 1.96 6.93 -11.22
C ILE A 18 3.29 6.25 -10.92
N VAL A 19 3.41 5.57 -9.78
CA VAL A 19 4.61 4.85 -9.34
C VAL A 19 4.54 3.39 -9.81
N PRO A 20 5.44 2.94 -10.71
CA PRO A 20 5.40 1.57 -11.22
C PRO A 20 5.58 0.51 -10.13
N ARG A 21 4.90 -0.64 -10.25
CA ARG A 21 4.98 -1.74 -9.26
C ARG A 21 6.43 -2.16 -8.94
N LYS A 22 7.29 -2.18 -9.97
CA LYS A 22 8.72 -2.54 -9.84
C LYS A 22 9.53 -1.64 -8.89
N ALA A 23 9.09 -0.39 -8.68
CA ALA A 23 9.77 0.57 -7.80
C ALA A 23 9.73 0.17 -6.31
N SER A 24 8.90 -0.81 -5.93
CA SER A 24 8.78 -1.27 -4.55
C SER A 24 8.65 -2.79 -4.44
N THR A 25 9.24 -3.55 -5.37
CA THR A 25 9.25 -5.03 -5.33
C THR A 25 9.91 -5.54 -4.05
N HIS A 26 11.15 -5.11 -3.79
CA HIS A 26 11.90 -5.55 -2.61
C HIS A 26 11.21 -5.15 -1.29
N LEU A 27 10.72 -3.91 -1.21
CA LEU A 27 9.94 -3.45 -0.06
C LEU A 27 8.71 -4.33 0.19
N ARG A 28 7.92 -4.63 -0.84
CA ARG A 28 6.71 -5.47 -0.69
C ARG A 28 7.04 -6.89 -0.23
N ASP A 29 8.16 -7.46 -0.67
CA ASP A 29 8.63 -8.78 -0.23
C ASP A 29 9.00 -8.77 1.26
N LEU A 30 9.79 -7.79 1.71
CA LEU A 30 10.14 -7.66 3.12
C LEU A 30 8.91 -7.43 4.02
N LEU A 31 7.93 -6.65 3.56
CA LEU A 31 6.66 -6.48 4.29
C LEU A 31 5.90 -7.81 4.41
N THR A 32 5.97 -8.70 3.41
CA THR A 32 5.32 -10.02 3.45
C THR A 32 5.98 -10.91 4.49
N GLN A 33 7.31 -10.93 4.52
CA GLN A 33 8.07 -11.68 5.51
C GLN A 33 7.81 -11.15 6.94
N CYS A 34 7.68 -9.83 7.09
CA CYS A 34 7.35 -9.18 8.35
C CYS A 34 5.93 -9.56 8.83
N GLU A 35 4.92 -9.51 7.96
CA GLU A 35 3.54 -9.94 8.28
C GLU A 35 3.49 -11.40 8.72
N ALA A 36 4.17 -12.30 7.98
CA ALA A 36 4.25 -13.71 8.35
C ALA A 36 4.89 -13.91 9.72
N THR A 37 5.99 -13.20 9.99
CA THR A 37 6.68 -13.25 11.29
C THR A 37 5.79 -12.78 12.42
N ILE A 38 5.03 -11.71 12.22
CA ILE A 38 4.09 -11.18 13.23
C ILE A 38 2.94 -12.17 13.46
N ALA A 39 2.40 -12.75 12.39
CA ALA A 39 1.25 -13.67 12.48
C ALA A 39 1.60 -15.00 13.17
N SER A 40 2.83 -15.49 13.04
CA SER A 40 3.28 -16.76 13.63
C SER A 40 4.02 -16.61 14.96
N ALA A 41 4.24 -15.38 15.45
CA ALA A 41 5.06 -15.16 16.63
C ALA A 41 4.34 -15.55 17.93
N VAL A 42 5.04 -16.30 18.77
CA VAL A 42 4.61 -16.65 20.13
C VAL A 42 4.76 -15.50 21.14
N SER A 43 5.52 -14.46 20.78
CA SER A 43 5.77 -13.28 21.62
C SER A 43 5.95 -12.02 20.78
N ALA A 44 5.39 -10.91 21.26
CA ALA A 44 5.53 -9.60 20.65
C ALA A 44 7.00 -9.13 20.62
N VAL A 45 7.77 -9.43 21.67
CA VAL A 45 9.20 -9.07 21.75
C VAL A 45 9.97 -9.75 20.62
N THR A 46 9.77 -11.06 20.45
CA THR A 46 10.40 -11.83 19.38
C THR A 46 10.00 -11.33 18.00
N ALA A 47 8.71 -11.00 17.80
CA ALA A 47 8.23 -10.46 16.53
C ALA A 47 8.88 -9.11 16.18
N VAL A 48 8.89 -8.18 17.14
CA VAL A 48 9.34 -6.79 16.94
C VAL A 48 10.85 -6.69 16.75
N TYR A 49 11.63 -7.46 17.52
CA TYR A 49 13.09 -7.47 17.41
C TYR A 49 13.63 -8.48 16.38
N SER A 50 12.74 -9.16 15.63
CA SER A 50 13.18 -10.04 14.55
C SER A 50 13.89 -9.26 13.44
N THR A 51 14.85 -9.93 12.78
CA THR A 51 15.52 -9.36 11.60
C THR A 51 14.53 -9.02 10.49
N LYS A 52 13.47 -9.81 10.31
CA LYS A 52 12.43 -9.57 9.29
C LYS A 52 11.68 -8.26 9.53
N THR A 53 11.30 -7.99 10.78
CA THR A 53 10.67 -6.72 11.17
C THR A 53 11.64 -5.54 11.02
N ALA A 54 12.88 -5.70 11.46
CA ALA A 54 13.89 -4.65 11.36
C ALA A 54 14.20 -4.27 9.90
N MET A 55 14.44 -5.26 9.03
CA MET A 55 14.68 -5.05 7.60
C MET A 55 13.49 -4.38 6.91
N ALA A 56 12.26 -4.83 7.17
CA ALA A 56 11.07 -4.25 6.56
C ALA A 56 10.87 -2.78 6.96
N LYS A 57 11.12 -2.43 8.24
CA LYS A 57 11.08 -1.05 8.71
C LYS A 57 12.17 -0.20 8.05
N LEU A 58 13.41 -0.69 8.03
CA LEU A 58 14.53 0.03 7.44
C LEU A 58 14.32 0.27 5.94
N ALA A 59 13.89 -0.76 5.20
CA ALA A 59 13.58 -0.63 3.77
C ALA A 59 12.47 0.38 3.50
N LEU A 60 11.43 0.45 4.35
CA LEU A 60 10.39 1.47 4.22
C LEU A 60 10.95 2.88 4.49
N THR A 61 11.76 3.03 5.54
CA THR A 61 12.40 4.31 5.88
C THR A 61 13.30 4.79 4.75
N GLU A 62 14.18 3.92 4.26
CA GLU A 62 15.08 4.23 3.14
C GLU A 62 14.30 4.60 1.89
N TRP A 63 13.28 3.82 1.52
CA TRP A 63 12.46 4.07 0.34
C TRP A 63 11.75 5.43 0.39
N LEU A 64 11.25 5.83 1.57
CA LEU A 64 10.60 7.12 1.79
C LEU A 64 11.59 8.29 1.79
N VAL A 65 12.67 8.20 2.55
CA VAL A 65 13.65 9.29 2.73
C VAL A 65 14.41 9.56 1.44
N SER A 66 14.83 8.51 0.74
CA SER A 66 15.53 8.64 -0.56
C SER A 66 14.61 8.99 -1.73
N LYS A 67 13.28 8.99 -1.52
CA LYS A 67 12.28 9.12 -2.57
C LYS A 67 12.51 8.12 -3.70
N ALA A 68 12.76 6.86 -3.34
CA ALA A 68 13.24 5.81 -4.25
C ALA A 68 12.34 5.54 -5.47
N TRP A 69 11.11 6.05 -5.50
CA TRP A 69 10.24 6.01 -6.68
C TRP A 69 10.66 6.95 -7.81
N GLN A 70 11.39 8.04 -7.53
CA GLN A 70 11.68 9.10 -8.52
C GLN A 70 12.37 8.59 -9.79
N PRO A 71 13.41 7.74 -9.74
CA PRO A 71 14.08 7.23 -10.94
C PRO A 71 13.18 6.37 -11.84
N PHE A 72 12.04 5.90 -11.32
CA PHE A 72 11.10 5.06 -12.07
C PHE A 72 10.02 5.85 -12.81
N LEU A 73 9.95 7.17 -12.63
CA LEU A 73 8.91 8.01 -13.23
C LEU A 73 9.34 8.47 -14.64
N ASP A 74 8.58 8.09 -15.66
CA ASP A 74 8.68 8.71 -16.98
C ASP A 74 8.11 10.14 -16.98
N ALA A 75 8.23 10.87 -18.09
CA ALA A 75 7.75 12.26 -18.19
C ALA A 75 6.24 12.39 -17.88
N LYS A 76 5.43 11.40 -18.28
CA LYS A 76 3.98 11.41 -18.04
C LYS A 76 3.67 11.18 -16.56
N ALA A 77 4.38 10.25 -15.91
CA ALA A 77 4.24 9.98 -14.49
C ALA A 77 4.75 11.15 -13.64
N GLN A 78 5.85 11.79 -14.04
CA GLN A 78 6.34 13.02 -13.41
C GLN A 78 5.31 14.14 -13.49
N SER A 79 4.71 14.38 -14.67
CA SER A 79 3.65 15.37 -14.84
C SER A 79 2.45 15.10 -13.92
N LYS A 80 2.00 13.84 -13.82
CA LYS A 80 0.91 13.45 -12.89
C LYS A 80 1.29 13.62 -11.42
N MET A 81 2.54 13.30 -11.05
CA MET A 81 3.04 13.43 -9.67
C MET A 81 3.09 14.89 -9.22
N SER A 82 3.34 15.81 -10.15
CA SER A 82 3.42 17.25 -9.90
C SER A 82 2.06 17.98 -10.01
N ASP A 83 0.98 17.28 -10.36
CA ASP A 83 -0.36 17.86 -10.50
C ASP A 83 -1.07 17.98 -9.13
N SER A 84 -2.25 18.60 -9.12
CA SER A 84 -3.06 18.85 -7.92
C SER A 84 -3.44 17.56 -7.19
N PHE A 85 -2.94 17.41 -5.96
CA PHE A 85 -3.32 16.31 -5.07
C PHE A 85 -4.82 16.30 -4.76
N LYS A 86 -5.47 17.48 -4.67
CA LYS A 86 -6.92 17.58 -4.47
C LYS A 86 -7.68 16.88 -5.60
N ARG A 87 -7.33 17.20 -6.85
CA ARG A 87 -7.96 16.59 -8.03
C ARG A 87 -7.71 15.08 -8.07
N PHE A 88 -6.51 14.63 -7.72
CA PHE A 88 -6.20 13.21 -7.57
C PHE A 88 -7.12 12.54 -6.53
N ALA A 89 -7.27 13.15 -5.36
CA ALA A 89 -8.09 12.62 -4.27
C ALA A 89 -9.58 12.52 -4.66
N ASP A 90 -10.16 13.56 -5.27
CA ASP A 90 -11.57 13.57 -5.70
C ASP A 90 -11.89 12.41 -6.67
N ILE A 91 -10.96 12.13 -7.59
CA ILE A 91 -11.06 11.02 -8.54
C ILE A 91 -11.01 9.67 -7.80
N HIS A 92 -10.03 9.49 -6.92
CA HIS A 92 -9.83 8.21 -6.24
C HIS A 92 -10.87 7.92 -5.16
N LEU A 93 -11.40 8.93 -4.46
CA LEU A 93 -12.55 8.80 -3.57
C LEU A 93 -13.77 8.28 -4.32
N SER A 94 -14.05 8.83 -5.51
CA SER A 94 -15.16 8.38 -6.35
C SER A 94 -15.00 6.92 -6.78
N ARG A 95 -13.78 6.49 -7.11
CA ARG A 95 -13.47 5.10 -7.49
C ARG A 95 -13.70 4.13 -6.32
N HIS A 96 -13.12 4.42 -5.16
CA HIS A 96 -13.29 3.56 -3.98
C HIS A 96 -14.74 3.54 -3.48
N ALA A 97 -15.47 4.65 -3.59
CA ALA A 97 -16.91 4.66 -3.31
C ALA A 97 -17.69 3.75 -4.27
N ALA A 98 -17.33 3.71 -5.56
CA ALA A 98 -17.94 2.80 -6.52
C ALA A 98 -17.64 1.32 -6.21
N GLU A 99 -16.41 1.00 -5.79
CA GLU A 99 -16.04 -0.35 -5.32
C GLU A 99 -16.85 -0.76 -4.09
N LEU A 100 -16.99 0.12 -3.09
CA LEU A 100 -17.81 -0.16 -1.91
C LEU A 100 -19.28 -0.40 -2.29
N LYS A 101 -19.83 0.44 -3.17
CA LYS A 101 -21.20 0.27 -3.68
C LYS A 101 -21.39 -1.07 -4.38
N SER A 102 -20.47 -1.46 -5.26
CA SER A 102 -20.59 -2.70 -6.03
C SER A 102 -20.43 -3.97 -5.19
N VAL A 103 -19.66 -3.92 -4.09
CA VAL A 103 -19.47 -5.07 -3.22
C VAL A 103 -20.60 -5.22 -2.19
N PHE A 104 -21.06 -4.12 -1.59
CA PHE A 104 -21.96 -4.18 -0.43
C PHE A 104 -23.44 -3.92 -0.74
N LEU A 105 -23.80 -3.28 -1.85
CA LEU A 105 -25.22 -3.01 -2.21
C LEU A 105 -25.96 -4.11 -2.99
N PRO A 106 -25.32 -5.03 -3.75
CA PRO A 106 -26.07 -6.09 -4.47
C PRO A 106 -26.82 -7.08 -3.56
N ALA A 107 -26.59 -7.05 -2.24
CA ALA A 107 -27.22 -7.94 -1.27
C ALA A 107 -28.58 -7.43 -0.73
N VAL A 108 -28.95 -6.16 -0.94
CA VAL A 108 -30.22 -5.60 -0.41
C VAL A 108 -31.44 -5.95 -1.28
N GLY A 109 -31.24 -6.41 -2.52
CA GLY A 109 -32.31 -6.74 -3.47
C GLY A 109 -32.51 -8.22 -3.77
N ARG A 110 -31.80 -9.13 -3.10
CA ARG A 110 -31.88 -10.59 -3.35
C ARG A 110 -31.94 -11.39 -2.05
N SER A 111 -33.04 -11.23 -1.33
CA SER A 111 -33.52 -12.21 -0.37
C SER A 111 -35.03 -12.03 -0.23
N LEU A 112 -35.77 -12.80 -1.04
CA LEU A 112 -37.12 -13.33 -0.81
C LEU A 112 -37.57 -14.09 -2.08
N PRO A 113 -37.29 -15.39 -2.21
CA PRO A 113 -38.29 -16.36 -2.61
C PRO A 113 -39.13 -16.81 -1.41
#